data_AF-A0A8E2AT80-F1
#
_entry.id   AF-A0A8E2AT80-F1
#
_cell.length_a   1.000
_cell.length_b   1.000
_cell.length_c   1.000
_cell.angle_alpha   90.00
_cell.angle_beta   90.00
_cell.angle_gamma   90.00
#
_symmetry.space_group_name_H-M   'P 1'
#
loop_
_entity.id
_entity.type
_entity.pdbx_description
1 polymer ?
#
loop_
_entity_poly.entity_id
_entity_poly.type
_entity_poly.pdbx_seq_one_letter_code
_entity_poly.pdbx_strand_id
1 'polypeptide(L)'
;LAENSSKVGLEHCRDLHGAEERPEECGDYFEYTNVPWDWLVDLSDVKAKQRLLSRWNLTDSWLEDVLGITENDTYILRDVDRNDYGFQDFIPRAKPVSRKYLEYVYIPSLANRPERLLQLGTLFGSSRLHLRNKQNSEIRRRIRQAMTFTNPHLVAAADAIRAALGSAYLGAHIRIGDGLFEEAGVLNVRLIWWKLLLALGFDEQDITTLERTLFAEDLDDADPYLLSPPYIAPDIPSLRVPHPPLPPLPTHPRPPLRCPGPLHTRAHLARLNTPLFLATDAPAPRAHPALARIVQTFPCTFVLADFGPATAGLGALTSAADGVRLAGFLGPFLDAMVAGCAWAVVGTEGSTFSAFVGDVLWRTYHGWEIVQRG
;
A
#
# COMPACT_ATOMS: atom_id res chain seq x y z
N LEU A 1 -27.26 2.93 8.56
CA LEU A 1 -25.89 3.40 8.23
C LEU A 1 -25.48 2.81 6.88
N ALA A 2 -26.03 3.35 5.77
CA ALA A 2 -25.72 3.01 4.38
C ALA A 2 -26.56 3.81 3.37
N GLU A 3 -27.56 4.60 3.79
CA GLU A 3 -28.45 5.29 2.82
C GLU A 3 -27.71 6.25 1.88
N ASN A 4 -26.56 6.79 2.28
CA ASN A 4 -25.78 7.73 1.47
C ASN A 4 -24.64 7.11 0.62
N SER A 5 -24.47 5.79 0.60
CA SER A 5 -23.41 5.13 -0.19
C SER A 5 -23.94 4.14 -1.22
N SER A 6 -25.25 4.17 -1.47
CA SER A 6 -25.90 3.41 -2.53
C SER A 6 -26.08 4.27 -3.78
N LYS A 7 -25.76 3.72 -4.95
CA LYS A 7 -26.07 4.34 -6.25
C LYS A 7 -27.41 3.88 -6.83
N VAL A 8 -28.18 3.09 -6.08
CA VAL A 8 -29.50 2.59 -6.52
C VAL A 8 -30.43 3.79 -6.73
N GLY A 9 -31.01 3.92 -7.92
CA GLY A 9 -31.89 5.05 -8.29
C GLY A 9 -31.16 6.26 -8.88
N LEU A 10 -29.81 6.23 -8.93
CA LEU A 10 -28.97 7.29 -9.49
C LEU A 10 -28.41 6.91 -10.88
N GLU A 11 -29.03 5.97 -11.59
CA GLU A 11 -28.52 5.48 -12.88
C GLU A 11 -28.45 6.59 -13.93
N HIS A 12 -29.34 7.59 -13.85
CA HIS A 12 -29.38 8.76 -14.71
C HIS A 12 -28.16 9.70 -14.51
N CYS A 13 -27.52 9.67 -13.34
CA CYS A 13 -26.35 10.50 -13.06
C CYS A 13 -25.13 10.12 -13.91
N ARG A 14 -25.10 8.89 -14.44
CA ARG A 14 -24.01 8.37 -15.28
C ARG A 14 -23.71 9.26 -16.49
N ASP A 15 -24.75 9.80 -17.11
CA ASP A 15 -24.63 10.56 -18.36
C ASP A 15 -24.24 12.04 -18.13
N LEU A 16 -24.15 12.47 -16.87
CA LEU A 16 -23.84 13.85 -16.48
C LEU A 16 -22.33 14.11 -16.30
N HIS A 17 -21.47 13.21 -16.77
CA HIS A 17 -20.03 13.36 -16.62
C HIS A 17 -19.51 14.59 -17.38
N GLY A 18 -19.04 15.60 -16.63
CA GLY A 18 -18.54 16.86 -17.20
C GLY A 18 -19.62 17.91 -17.47
N ALA A 19 -20.85 17.70 -17.00
CA ALA A 19 -21.87 18.74 -16.98
C ALA A 19 -21.46 19.86 -15.99
N GLU A 20 -21.61 21.12 -16.42
CA GLU A 20 -21.32 22.30 -15.59
C GLU A 20 -22.27 22.40 -14.39
N GLU A 21 -23.54 22.05 -14.60
CA GLU A 21 -24.56 21.94 -13.55
C GLU A 21 -25.02 20.50 -13.43
N ARG A 22 -25.02 19.98 -12.20
CA ARG A 22 -25.49 18.63 -11.86
C ARG A 22 -26.54 18.73 -10.76
N PRO A 23 -27.58 17.87 -10.79
CA PRO A 23 -28.48 17.72 -9.66
C PRO A 23 -27.70 17.37 -8.38
N GLU A 24 -28.16 17.85 -7.23
CA GLU A 24 -27.48 17.68 -5.94
C GLU A 24 -27.28 16.20 -5.61
N GLU A 25 -28.26 15.36 -5.95
CA GLU A 25 -28.23 13.91 -5.78
C GLU A 25 -27.13 13.20 -6.60
N CYS A 26 -26.59 13.86 -7.63
CA CYS A 26 -25.51 13.34 -8.47
C CYS A 26 -24.12 13.87 -8.08
N GLY A 27 -24.00 14.69 -7.02
CA GLY A 27 -22.75 15.34 -6.61
C GLY A 27 -21.61 14.35 -6.42
N ASP A 28 -21.84 13.34 -5.58
CA ASP A 28 -20.82 12.37 -5.16
C ASP A 28 -20.76 11.14 -6.09
N TYR A 29 -21.56 11.11 -7.16
CA TYR A 29 -21.72 9.92 -8.02
C TYR A 29 -20.39 9.46 -8.63
N PHE A 30 -19.48 10.38 -8.94
CA PHE A 30 -18.18 10.07 -9.55
C PHE A 30 -17.03 9.94 -8.54
N GLU A 31 -17.28 10.17 -7.25
CA GLU A 31 -16.24 10.14 -6.20
C GLU A 31 -15.90 8.72 -5.73
N TYR A 32 -16.78 7.76 -6.00
CA TYR A 32 -16.55 6.35 -5.69
C TYR A 32 -17.12 5.46 -6.79
N THR A 33 -16.71 4.19 -6.79
CA THR A 33 -17.28 3.13 -7.64
C THR A 33 -17.04 1.78 -6.98
N ASN A 34 -17.82 0.78 -7.37
CA ASN A 34 -17.65 -0.59 -6.91
C ASN A 34 -16.98 -1.42 -8.01
N VAL A 35 -15.81 -1.98 -7.69
CA VAL A 35 -15.15 -3.02 -8.50
C VAL A 35 -15.03 -4.29 -7.68
N PRO A 36 -15.28 -5.47 -8.26
CA PRO A 36 -15.17 -6.70 -7.50
C PRO A 36 -13.69 -7.01 -7.27
N TRP A 37 -13.35 -7.62 -6.12
CA TRP A 37 -11.94 -7.87 -5.77
C TRP A 37 -11.22 -8.75 -6.79
N ASP A 38 -11.91 -9.69 -7.40
CA ASP A 38 -11.38 -10.58 -8.44
C ASP A 38 -11.13 -9.88 -9.79
N TRP A 39 -11.54 -8.62 -9.95
CA TRP A 39 -11.09 -7.77 -11.06
C TRP A 39 -9.67 -7.24 -10.82
N LEU A 40 -9.27 -7.05 -9.56
CA LEU A 40 -7.97 -6.50 -9.18
C LEU A 40 -6.91 -7.59 -8.91
N VAL A 41 -7.31 -8.70 -8.29
CA VAL A 41 -6.44 -9.79 -7.84
C VAL A 41 -6.97 -11.15 -8.27
N ASP A 42 -6.14 -12.19 -8.28
CA ASP A 42 -6.60 -13.55 -8.58
C ASP A 42 -7.07 -14.27 -7.31
N LEU A 43 -8.39 -14.41 -7.18
CA LEU A 43 -9.03 -15.11 -6.07
C LEU A 43 -9.37 -16.57 -6.37
N SER A 44 -8.94 -17.15 -7.50
CA SER A 44 -9.34 -18.50 -7.93
C SER A 44 -9.02 -19.57 -6.88
N ASP A 45 -7.80 -19.54 -6.33
CA ASP A 45 -7.34 -20.45 -5.28
C ASP A 45 -8.10 -20.30 -3.95
N VAL A 46 -8.58 -19.08 -3.68
CA VAL A 46 -9.39 -18.78 -2.50
C VAL A 46 -10.80 -19.32 -2.71
N LYS A 47 -11.41 -19.04 -3.88
CA LYS A 47 -12.75 -19.50 -4.26
C LYS A 47 -12.86 -21.03 -4.31
N ALA A 48 -11.77 -21.72 -4.66
CA ALA A 48 -11.72 -23.19 -4.65
C ALA A 48 -11.85 -23.80 -3.24
N LYS A 49 -11.57 -23.04 -2.19
CA LYS A 49 -11.57 -23.51 -0.79
C LYS A 49 -12.67 -22.91 0.08
N GLN A 50 -13.21 -21.75 -0.31
CA GLN A 50 -14.31 -21.10 0.38
C GLN A 50 -15.23 -20.37 -0.59
N ARG A 51 -16.53 -20.41 -0.33
CA ARG A 51 -17.52 -19.69 -1.13
C ARG A 51 -17.38 -18.19 -0.89
N LEU A 52 -17.02 -17.46 -1.93
CA LEU A 52 -17.02 -16.00 -1.94
C LEU A 52 -18.22 -15.51 -2.73
N LEU A 53 -19.04 -14.66 -2.11
CA LEU A 53 -20.18 -14.01 -2.74
C LEU A 53 -19.84 -12.54 -2.95
N SER A 54 -19.80 -12.10 -4.20
CA SER A 54 -19.66 -10.68 -4.51
C SER A 54 -20.98 -9.97 -4.26
N ARG A 55 -20.95 -8.86 -3.53
CA ARG A 55 -22.12 -8.06 -3.17
C ARG A 55 -21.90 -6.64 -3.67
N TRP A 56 -22.78 -6.17 -4.54
CA TRP A 56 -22.76 -4.81 -5.09
C TRP A 56 -23.79 -3.89 -4.41
N ASN A 57 -24.87 -4.47 -3.88
CA ASN A 57 -25.89 -3.75 -3.13
C ASN A 57 -25.68 -3.99 -1.63
N LEU A 58 -25.35 -2.93 -0.89
CA LEU A 58 -25.06 -2.97 0.54
C LEU A 58 -26.30 -2.75 1.44
N THR A 59 -27.51 -2.69 0.88
CA THR A 59 -28.76 -2.54 1.66
C THR A 59 -29.17 -3.83 2.36
N ASP A 60 -29.86 -3.69 3.50
CA ASP A 60 -30.40 -4.82 4.25
C ASP A 60 -31.49 -5.56 3.45
N SER A 61 -32.28 -4.84 2.65
CA SER A 61 -33.28 -5.44 1.74
C SER A 61 -32.66 -6.45 0.78
N TRP A 62 -31.45 -6.20 0.28
CA TRP A 62 -30.77 -7.15 -0.59
C TRP A 62 -30.42 -8.46 0.13
N LEU A 63 -30.07 -8.42 1.42
CA LEU A 63 -29.80 -9.63 2.21
C LEU A 63 -31.08 -10.46 2.37
N GLU A 64 -32.21 -9.80 2.61
CA GLU A 64 -33.51 -10.47 2.74
C GLU A 64 -33.99 -11.03 1.40
N ASP A 65 -34.06 -10.20 0.36
CA ASP A 65 -34.62 -10.56 -0.95
C ASP A 65 -33.79 -11.63 -1.68
N VAL A 66 -32.46 -11.58 -1.56
CA VAL A 66 -31.55 -12.45 -2.33
C VAL A 66 -31.05 -13.65 -1.52
N LEU A 67 -30.81 -13.48 -0.21
CA LEU A 67 -30.24 -14.53 0.64
C LEU A 67 -31.23 -15.07 1.69
N GLY A 68 -32.40 -14.47 1.83
CA GLY A 68 -33.35 -14.81 2.89
C GLY A 68 -32.74 -14.67 4.27
N ILE A 69 -31.90 -13.65 4.47
CA ILE A 69 -31.26 -13.33 5.76
C ILE A 69 -31.97 -12.12 6.33
N THR A 70 -32.65 -12.31 7.45
CA THR A 70 -33.34 -11.25 8.18
C THR A 70 -32.45 -10.64 9.27
N GLU A 71 -32.91 -9.58 9.94
CA GLU A 71 -32.23 -9.01 11.10
C GLU A 71 -32.04 -10.06 12.22
N ASN A 72 -33.03 -10.93 12.44
CA ASN A 72 -32.97 -12.01 13.44
C ASN A 72 -31.94 -13.10 13.09
N ASP A 73 -31.53 -13.20 11.83
CA ASP A 73 -30.50 -14.13 11.36
C ASP A 73 -29.08 -13.55 11.47
N THR A 74 -28.94 -12.30 11.94
CA THR A 74 -27.71 -11.53 11.85
C THR A 74 -27.19 -11.12 13.22
N TYR A 75 -25.97 -11.56 13.56
CA TYR A 75 -25.22 -11.02 14.69
C TYR A 75 -24.31 -9.89 14.21
N ILE A 76 -24.57 -8.67 14.67
CA ILE A 76 -23.80 -7.48 14.30
C ILE A 76 -22.82 -7.13 15.43
N LEU A 77 -21.52 -7.21 15.13
CA LEU A 77 -20.47 -6.65 15.95
C LEU A 77 -20.21 -5.21 15.49
N ARG A 78 -20.75 -4.24 16.24
CA ARG A 78 -20.69 -2.81 15.90
C ARG A 78 -19.47 -2.16 16.53
N ASP A 79 -18.62 -1.57 15.70
CA ASP A 79 -17.47 -0.79 16.14
C ASP A 79 -17.88 0.68 16.32
N VAL A 80 -17.50 1.26 17.45
CA VAL A 80 -17.57 2.70 17.77
C VAL A 80 -16.28 3.40 17.38
N ASP A 81 -15.12 2.77 17.59
CA ASP A 81 -13.81 3.25 17.17
C ASP A 81 -13.08 2.26 16.26
N ARG A 82 -12.19 2.79 15.41
CA ARG A 82 -11.31 2.00 14.54
C ARG A 82 -10.41 1.02 15.28
N ASN A 83 -10.27 1.10 16.59
CA ASN A 83 -9.44 0.22 17.40
C ASN A 83 -10.26 -0.63 18.39
N ASP A 84 -11.57 -0.76 18.22
CA ASP A 84 -12.39 -1.50 19.19
C ASP A 84 -11.99 -2.98 19.29
N TYR A 85 -12.13 -3.75 18.21
CA TYR A 85 -12.01 -5.21 18.30
C TYR A 85 -10.77 -5.78 17.62
N GLY A 86 -9.92 -6.46 18.38
CA GLY A 86 -8.98 -7.45 17.89
C GLY A 86 -9.60 -8.85 17.85
N PHE A 87 -9.13 -9.73 16.97
CA PHE A 87 -9.63 -11.11 16.85
C PHE A 87 -8.54 -12.12 17.19
N GLN A 88 -8.86 -13.11 18.02
CA GLN A 88 -7.93 -14.17 18.44
C GLN A 88 -8.52 -15.56 18.17
N ASP A 89 -7.70 -16.49 17.69
CA ASP A 89 -8.09 -17.90 17.55
C ASP A 89 -7.81 -18.75 18.80
N PHE A 90 -7.44 -18.11 19.90
CA PHE A 90 -7.15 -18.75 21.18
C PHE A 90 -7.69 -17.89 22.33
N ILE A 91 -7.98 -18.54 23.47
CA ILE A 91 -8.37 -17.84 24.70
C ILE A 91 -7.13 -17.75 25.60
N PRO A 92 -6.62 -16.55 25.91
CA PRO A 92 -5.44 -16.40 26.75
C PRO A 92 -5.75 -16.77 28.20
N ARG A 93 -4.77 -17.34 28.91
CA ARG A 93 -4.91 -17.69 30.34
C ARG A 93 -4.96 -16.47 31.27
N ALA A 94 -4.49 -15.32 30.80
CA ALA A 94 -4.51 -14.05 31.52
C ALA A 94 -5.04 -12.96 30.58
N LYS A 95 -5.67 -11.93 31.15
CA LYS A 95 -6.15 -10.78 30.37
C LYS A 95 -4.94 -10.18 29.64
N PRO A 96 -4.97 -10.07 28.30
CA PRO A 96 -3.87 -9.45 27.58
C PRO A 96 -3.71 -8.01 28.07
N VAL A 97 -2.47 -7.59 28.29
CA VAL A 97 -2.15 -6.15 28.46
C VAL A 97 -2.70 -5.46 27.22
N SER A 98 -3.52 -4.41 27.42
CA SER A 98 -4.13 -3.65 26.33
C SER A 98 -3.09 -3.34 25.27
N ARG A 99 -3.32 -3.84 24.06
CA ARG A 99 -2.50 -3.47 22.89
C ARG A 99 -3.23 -2.32 22.18
N LYS A 100 -2.93 -2.16 20.89
CA LYS A 100 -3.62 -1.27 19.96
C LYS A 100 -5.16 -1.39 19.97
N TYR A 101 -5.72 -2.55 20.32
CA TYR A 101 -7.16 -2.82 20.33
C TYR A 101 -7.76 -2.86 21.73
N LEU A 102 -8.94 -2.28 21.91
CA LEU A 102 -9.63 -2.11 23.21
C LEU A 102 -10.18 -3.43 23.75
N GLU A 103 -10.78 -4.23 22.88
CA GLU A 103 -11.42 -5.49 23.19
C GLU A 103 -10.93 -6.62 22.27
N TYR A 104 -11.00 -7.86 22.76
CA TYR A 104 -10.64 -9.03 21.96
C TYR A 104 -11.81 -10.00 21.84
N VAL A 105 -12.18 -10.26 20.60
CA VAL A 105 -13.20 -11.23 20.22
C VAL A 105 -12.53 -12.56 19.88
N TYR A 106 -13.01 -13.63 20.49
CA TYR A 106 -12.48 -14.97 20.26
C TYR A 106 -13.20 -15.65 19.09
N ILE A 107 -12.46 -16.04 18.06
CA ILE A 107 -12.99 -16.72 16.88
C ILE A 107 -13.77 -18.00 17.25
N PRO A 108 -13.33 -18.84 18.22
CA PRO A 108 -14.13 -19.98 18.66
C PRO A 108 -15.49 -19.59 19.26
N SER A 109 -15.60 -18.42 19.88
CA SER A 109 -16.88 -17.92 20.41
C SER A 109 -17.81 -17.47 19.29
N LEU A 110 -17.26 -16.84 18.24
CA LEU A 110 -18.01 -16.48 17.03
C LEU A 110 -18.49 -17.72 16.26
N ALA A 111 -17.67 -18.78 16.21
CA ALA A 111 -18.03 -20.02 15.52
C ALA A 111 -19.22 -20.77 16.16
N ASN A 112 -19.53 -20.50 17.44
CA ASN A 112 -20.63 -21.10 18.18
C ASN A 112 -21.90 -20.22 18.20
N ARG A 113 -21.94 -19.15 17.40
CA ARG A 113 -23.11 -18.28 17.27
C ARG A 113 -24.22 -19.00 16.48
N PRO A 114 -25.50 -18.91 16.91
CA PRO A 114 -26.62 -19.51 16.19
C PRO A 114 -27.01 -18.74 14.91
N GLU A 115 -26.62 -17.46 14.81
CA GLU A 115 -26.96 -16.59 13.68
C GLU A 115 -26.30 -17.07 12.37
N ARG A 116 -27.02 -16.95 11.26
CA ARG A 116 -26.55 -17.37 9.92
C ARG A 116 -25.56 -16.38 9.32
N LEU A 117 -25.62 -15.11 9.73
CA LEU A 117 -24.74 -14.04 9.30
C LEU A 117 -24.01 -13.42 10.49
N LEU A 118 -22.68 -13.37 10.40
CA LEU A 118 -21.85 -12.54 11.27
C LEU A 118 -21.48 -11.27 10.48
N GLN A 119 -21.95 -10.12 10.95
CA GLN A 119 -21.61 -8.83 10.37
C GLN A 119 -20.61 -8.12 11.28
N LEU A 120 -19.41 -7.87 10.76
CA LEU A 120 -18.34 -7.19 11.47
C LEU A 120 -18.26 -5.74 11.01
N GLY A 121 -17.89 -4.83 11.91
CA GLY A 121 -17.59 -3.44 11.60
C GLY A 121 -16.27 -3.27 10.82
N THR A 122 -15.51 -2.23 11.16
CA THR A 122 -14.25 -1.94 10.48
C THR A 122 -13.19 -3.00 10.80
N LEU A 123 -12.71 -3.66 9.76
CA LEU A 123 -11.56 -4.56 9.84
C LEU A 123 -10.22 -3.82 9.60
N PHE A 124 -10.24 -2.50 9.63
CA PHE A 124 -9.05 -1.68 9.38
C PHE A 124 -7.99 -1.85 10.48
N GLY A 125 -6.72 -1.81 10.09
CA GLY A 125 -5.58 -1.73 11.02
C GLY A 125 -4.71 -2.99 11.10
N SER A 126 -3.41 -2.77 11.23
CA SER A 126 -2.40 -3.80 11.42
C SER A 126 -2.54 -4.56 12.76
N SER A 127 -2.19 -5.84 12.74
CA SER A 127 -2.17 -6.75 13.90
C SER A 127 -3.54 -6.99 14.55
N ARG A 128 -4.64 -6.73 13.84
CA ARG A 128 -6.02 -7.01 14.32
C ARG A 128 -6.27 -8.50 14.53
N LEU A 129 -5.69 -9.35 13.69
CA LEU A 129 -5.89 -10.80 13.71
C LEU A 129 -4.67 -11.50 14.31
N HIS A 130 -4.82 -12.07 15.51
CA HIS A 130 -3.77 -12.79 16.22
C HIS A 130 -4.04 -14.29 16.19
N LEU A 131 -3.17 -15.02 15.49
CA LEU A 131 -3.34 -16.43 15.21
C LEU A 131 -2.24 -17.26 15.86
N ARG A 132 -2.62 -18.28 16.62
CA ARG A 132 -1.73 -19.34 17.13
C ARG A 132 -1.99 -20.68 16.47
N ASN A 133 -3.18 -20.89 15.93
CA ASN A 133 -3.46 -22.11 15.17
C ASN A 133 -2.71 -22.03 13.83
N LYS A 134 -1.84 -23.02 13.58
CA LYS A 134 -1.05 -23.09 12.34
C LYS A 134 -1.93 -23.09 11.09
N GLN A 135 -3.06 -23.80 11.10
CA GLN A 135 -3.97 -23.85 9.96
C GLN A 135 -4.56 -22.47 9.64
N ASN A 136 -4.94 -21.69 10.66
CA ASN A 136 -5.46 -20.34 10.47
C ASN A 136 -4.37 -19.40 9.94
N SER A 137 -3.15 -19.49 10.47
CA SER A 137 -2.01 -18.72 9.97
C SER A 137 -1.70 -19.05 8.51
N GLU A 138 -1.80 -20.31 8.09
CA GLU A 138 -1.64 -20.73 6.70
C GLU A 138 -2.78 -20.25 5.78
N ILE A 139 -4.02 -20.20 6.28
CA ILE A 139 -5.14 -19.59 5.55
C ILE A 139 -4.87 -18.09 5.34
N ARG A 140 -4.49 -17.37 6.40
CA ARG A 140 -4.13 -15.95 6.33
C ARG A 140 -2.99 -15.70 5.34
N ARG A 141 -1.93 -16.50 5.39
CA ARG A 141 -0.79 -16.40 4.47
C ARG A 141 -1.24 -16.52 3.01
N ARG A 142 -2.02 -17.57 2.70
CA ARG A 142 -2.53 -17.81 1.34
C ARG A 142 -3.46 -16.70 0.85
N ILE A 143 -4.37 -16.22 1.69
CA ILE A 143 -5.25 -15.09 1.32
C ILE A 143 -4.40 -13.84 1.07
N ARG A 144 -3.45 -13.50 1.95
CA ARG A 144 -2.56 -12.35 1.75
C ARG A 144 -1.73 -12.46 0.46
N GLN A 145 -1.25 -13.64 0.11
CA GLN A 145 -0.57 -13.89 -1.17
C GLN A 145 -1.50 -13.68 -2.36
N ALA A 146 -2.75 -14.17 -2.28
CA ALA A 146 -3.76 -13.96 -3.33
C ALA A 146 -4.18 -12.49 -3.49
N MET A 147 -3.86 -11.61 -2.53
CA MET A 147 -4.08 -10.16 -2.66
C MET A 147 -3.02 -9.45 -3.51
N THR A 148 -1.99 -10.14 -4.00
CA THR A 148 -1.06 -9.57 -4.98
C THR A 148 -1.84 -9.15 -6.24
N PHE A 149 -1.59 -7.94 -6.73
CA PHE A 149 -2.31 -7.38 -7.87
C PHE A 149 -1.96 -8.12 -9.16
N THR A 150 -2.99 -8.55 -9.90
CA THR A 150 -2.85 -9.35 -11.14
C THR A 150 -3.69 -8.81 -12.29
N ASN A 151 -4.39 -7.69 -12.10
CA ASN A 151 -5.16 -7.06 -13.16
C ASN A 151 -4.29 -6.79 -14.41
N PRO A 152 -4.68 -7.29 -15.60
CA PRO A 152 -3.81 -7.27 -16.78
C PRO A 152 -3.47 -5.86 -17.26
N HIS A 153 -4.36 -4.87 -17.08
CA HIS A 153 -4.08 -3.49 -17.46
C HIS A 153 -3.04 -2.84 -16.54
N LEU A 154 -3.16 -3.09 -15.23
CA LEU A 154 -2.18 -2.61 -14.26
C LEU A 154 -0.83 -3.32 -14.40
N VAL A 155 -0.84 -4.64 -14.64
CA VAL A 155 0.38 -5.43 -14.91
C VAL A 155 1.10 -4.89 -16.14
N ALA A 156 0.39 -4.68 -17.25
CA ALA A 156 0.98 -4.12 -18.47
C ALA A 156 1.59 -2.74 -18.25
N ALA A 157 0.90 -1.86 -17.52
CA ALA A 157 1.42 -0.53 -17.17
C ALA A 157 2.66 -0.62 -16.26
N ALA A 158 2.61 -1.45 -15.21
CA ALA A 158 3.72 -1.63 -14.27
C ALA A 158 4.96 -2.21 -14.95
N ASP A 159 4.78 -3.20 -15.83
CA ASP A 159 5.88 -3.80 -16.60
C ASP A 159 6.49 -2.82 -17.60
N ALA A 160 5.67 -2.00 -18.25
CA ALA A 160 6.17 -0.93 -19.14
C ALA A 160 7.01 0.10 -18.37
N ILE A 161 6.57 0.51 -17.17
CA ILE A 161 7.32 1.43 -16.31
C ILE A 161 8.62 0.78 -15.82
N ARG A 162 8.56 -0.45 -15.32
CA ARG A 162 9.73 -1.23 -14.91
C ARG A 162 10.76 -1.37 -16.03
N ALA A 163 10.30 -1.63 -17.26
CA ALA A 163 11.16 -1.72 -18.43
C ALA A 163 11.81 -0.36 -18.75
N ALA A 164 11.05 0.72 -18.68
CA ALA A 164 11.56 2.08 -18.88
C ALA A 164 12.61 2.47 -17.82
N LEU A 165 12.45 2.03 -16.57
CA LEU A 165 13.39 2.24 -15.47
C LEU A 165 14.65 1.35 -15.56
N GLY A 166 14.76 0.47 -16.56
CA GLY A 166 15.93 -0.38 -16.75
C GLY A 166 15.93 -1.69 -15.96
N SER A 167 14.74 -2.16 -15.54
CA SER A 167 14.48 -3.41 -14.80
C SER A 167 15.09 -3.54 -13.40
N ALA A 168 16.18 -2.84 -13.09
CA ALA A 168 16.79 -2.78 -11.76
C ALA A 168 16.84 -1.33 -11.28
N TYR A 169 15.95 -1.01 -10.36
CA TYR A 169 15.76 0.31 -9.78
C TYR A 169 15.37 0.19 -8.30
N LEU A 170 15.53 1.27 -7.55
CA LEU A 170 15.05 1.38 -6.17
C LEU A 170 13.58 1.79 -6.16
N GLY A 171 12.80 1.23 -5.23
CA GLY A 171 11.44 1.67 -4.93
C GLY A 171 11.41 2.37 -3.57
N ALA A 172 10.79 3.54 -3.50
CA ALA A 172 10.49 4.20 -2.24
C ALA A 172 8.99 4.50 -2.16
N HIS A 173 8.35 4.08 -1.08
CA HIS A 173 7.02 4.56 -0.73
C HIS A 173 7.12 5.55 0.44
N ILE A 174 6.78 6.81 0.18
CA ILE A 174 6.90 7.91 1.13
C ILE A 174 5.52 8.53 1.36
N ARG A 175 4.92 8.24 2.52
CA ARG A 175 3.69 8.86 3.00
C ARG A 175 3.99 10.10 3.84
N ILE A 176 3.50 11.26 3.40
CA ILE A 176 3.72 12.56 4.04
C ILE A 176 2.49 13.50 3.95
N GLY A 177 1.37 13.05 3.39
CA GLY A 177 0.22 13.91 3.09
C GLY A 177 -0.85 13.98 4.18
N ASP A 178 -0.76 13.22 5.28
CA ASP A 178 -1.81 13.21 6.29
C ASP A 178 -1.37 12.88 7.74
N GLY A 179 -2.05 13.53 8.70
CA GLY A 179 -2.01 13.21 10.13
C GLY A 179 -0.59 13.11 10.71
N LEU A 180 -0.32 12.05 11.47
CA LEU A 180 1.00 11.81 12.07
C LEU A 180 2.12 11.67 11.02
N PHE A 181 1.81 11.35 9.76
CA PHE A 181 2.81 11.23 8.70
C PHE A 181 3.23 12.59 8.15
N GLU A 182 2.29 13.54 8.08
CA GLU A 182 2.59 14.94 7.75
C GLU A 182 3.44 15.57 8.85
N GLU A 183 3.03 15.43 10.12
CA GLU A 183 3.76 15.94 11.28
C GLU A 183 5.21 15.39 11.36
N ALA A 184 5.38 14.09 11.08
CA ALA A 184 6.69 13.43 11.09
C ALA A 184 7.39 13.41 9.72
N GLY A 185 6.91 14.17 8.73
CA GLY A 185 7.31 14.04 7.33
C GLY A 185 8.82 14.14 7.10
N VAL A 186 9.48 15.14 7.69
CA VAL A 186 10.93 15.35 7.58
C VAL A 186 11.71 14.16 8.15
N LEU A 187 11.34 13.68 9.33
CA LEU A 187 11.98 12.54 9.99
C LEU A 187 11.78 11.24 9.19
N ASN A 188 10.57 11.02 8.69
CA ASN A 188 10.25 9.87 7.86
C ASN A 188 11.06 9.85 6.56
N VAL A 189 11.17 11.00 5.87
CA VAL A 189 11.97 11.09 4.64
C VAL A 189 13.45 10.87 4.94
N ARG A 190 13.99 11.45 6.02
CA ARG A 190 15.38 11.22 6.44
C ARG A 190 15.64 9.73 6.69
N LEU A 191 14.75 9.05 7.41
CA LEU A 191 14.87 7.62 7.68
C LEU A 191 14.85 6.77 6.40
N ILE A 192 13.96 7.10 5.45
CA ILE A 192 13.87 6.42 4.16
C ILE A 192 15.14 6.66 3.33
N TRP A 193 15.66 7.89 3.33
CA TRP A 193 16.91 8.24 2.67
C TRP A 193 18.09 7.40 3.21
N TRP A 194 18.21 7.28 4.53
CA TRP A 194 19.22 6.43 5.18
C TRP A 194 19.08 4.96 4.75
N LYS A 195 17.86 4.41 4.78
CA LYS A 195 17.59 3.02 4.36
C LYS A 195 17.90 2.76 2.89
N LEU A 196 17.64 3.73 2.00
CA LEU A 196 17.99 3.61 0.58
C LEU A 196 19.50 3.54 0.37
N LEU A 197 20.27 4.36 1.09
CA LEU A 197 21.73 4.34 0.99
C LEU A 197 22.34 3.05 1.54
N LEU A 198 21.82 2.54 2.66
CA LEU A 198 22.20 1.23 3.17
C LEU A 198 21.88 0.12 2.16
N ALA A 199 20.72 0.17 1.50
CA ALA A 199 20.36 -0.78 0.45
C ALA A 199 21.31 -0.74 -0.76
N LEU A 200 21.89 0.43 -1.06
CA LEU A 200 22.94 0.59 -2.08
C LEU A 200 24.34 0.15 -1.60
N GLY A 201 24.48 -0.22 -0.32
CA GLY A 201 25.71 -0.70 0.27
C GLY A 201 26.67 0.39 0.72
N PHE A 202 26.19 1.61 0.97
CA PHE A 202 26.96 2.62 1.72
C PHE A 202 26.99 2.21 3.21
N ASP A 203 28.10 2.46 3.89
CA ASP A 203 28.18 2.28 5.34
C ASP A 203 27.70 3.53 6.10
N GLU A 204 27.54 3.41 7.42
CA GLU A 204 27.05 4.53 8.24
C GLU A 204 27.95 5.77 8.19
N GLN A 205 29.27 5.59 8.01
CA GLN A 205 30.22 6.69 7.96
C GLN A 205 30.13 7.45 6.64
N ASP A 206 30.00 6.71 5.53
CA ASP A 206 29.74 7.29 4.20
C ASP A 206 28.44 8.07 4.19
N ILE A 207 27.37 7.51 4.74
CA ILE A 207 26.05 8.16 4.79
C ILE A 207 26.11 9.42 5.65
N THR A 208 26.75 9.38 6.81
CA THR A 208 26.92 10.54 7.69
C THR A 208 27.70 11.66 6.99
N THR A 209 28.79 11.29 6.30
CA THR A 209 29.58 12.25 5.51
C THR A 209 28.76 12.89 4.40
N LEU A 210 27.98 12.08 3.67
CA LEU A 210 27.12 12.55 2.60
C LEU A 210 26.03 13.49 3.13
N GLU A 211 25.37 13.13 4.23
CA GLU A 211 24.34 13.93 4.88
C GLU A 211 24.89 15.32 5.25
N ARG A 212 26.06 15.36 5.90
CA ARG A 212 26.72 16.62 6.28
C ARG A 212 27.17 17.45 5.10
N THR A 213 27.55 16.82 3.99
CA THR A 213 28.04 17.53 2.80
C THR A 213 26.90 18.14 1.99
N LEU A 214 25.79 17.42 1.84
CA LEU A 214 24.67 17.85 1.01
C LEU A 214 23.68 18.75 1.75
N PHE A 215 23.57 18.59 3.07
CA PHE A 215 22.53 19.23 3.88
C PHE A 215 23.11 19.97 5.08
N ALA A 216 24.33 20.53 4.96
CA ALA A 216 25.01 21.27 6.02
C ALA A 216 24.14 22.40 6.59
N GLU A 217 23.53 23.20 5.71
CA GLU A 217 22.67 24.33 6.09
C GLU A 217 21.43 23.86 6.87
N ASP A 218 20.85 22.72 6.50
CA ASP A 218 19.72 22.12 7.22
C ASP A 218 20.13 21.60 8.62
N LEU A 219 21.42 21.34 8.84
CA LEU A 219 21.96 20.75 10.07
C LEU A 219 22.48 21.81 11.06
N ASP A 220 22.81 23.02 10.60
CA ASP A 220 23.37 24.08 11.44
C ASP A 220 22.37 24.61 12.50
N ASP A 221 21.07 24.62 12.17
CA ASP A 221 19.96 24.99 13.07
C ASP A 221 19.12 23.78 13.51
N ALA A 222 19.62 22.56 13.28
CA ALA A 222 18.85 21.34 13.53
C ALA A 222 18.80 20.94 15.01
N ASP A 223 17.67 20.32 15.39
CA ASP A 223 17.54 19.60 16.64
C ASP A 223 18.71 18.61 16.82
N PRO A 224 19.36 18.51 18.01
CA PRO A 224 20.38 17.51 18.29
C PRO A 224 20.07 16.08 17.82
N TYR A 225 18.80 15.67 17.80
CA TYR A 225 18.37 14.37 17.27
C TYR A 225 18.62 14.17 15.77
N LEU A 226 18.66 15.25 14.98
CA LEU A 226 18.95 15.23 13.55
C LEU A 226 20.46 15.16 13.25
N LEU A 227 21.32 15.45 14.24
CA LEU A 227 22.78 15.41 14.10
C LEU A 227 23.35 13.99 14.19
N SER A 228 22.62 13.06 14.80
CA SER A 228 23.00 11.65 14.92
C SER A 228 22.35 10.77 13.85
N PRO A 229 23.01 9.68 13.40
CA PRO A 229 22.38 8.66 12.57
C PRO A 229 21.04 8.19 13.16
N PRO A 230 19.98 8.05 12.34
CA PRO A 230 18.70 7.56 12.82
C PRO A 230 18.82 6.09 13.24
N TYR A 231 18.14 5.71 14.31
CA TYR A 231 18.04 4.31 14.70
C TYR A 231 17.17 3.54 13.71
N ILE A 232 17.73 2.52 13.07
CA ILE A 232 17.01 1.63 12.16
C ILE A 232 16.78 0.30 12.89
N ALA A 233 15.56 0.09 13.36
CA ALA A 233 15.20 -1.15 14.03
C ALA A 233 15.30 -2.35 13.07
N PRO A 234 15.86 -3.49 13.50
CA PRO A 234 15.86 -4.69 12.67
C PRO A 234 14.43 -5.16 12.40
N ASP A 235 14.12 -5.46 11.14
CA ASP A 235 12.79 -5.96 10.76
C ASP A 235 12.65 -7.44 11.11
N ILE A 236 12.41 -7.72 12.40
CA ILE A 236 12.33 -9.08 12.96
C ILE A 236 11.36 -9.99 12.17
N PRO A 237 10.14 -9.57 11.78
CA PRO A 237 9.28 -10.37 10.91
C PRO A 237 9.95 -10.79 9.60
N SER A 238 10.64 -9.86 8.90
CA SER A 238 11.34 -10.17 7.65
C SER A 238 12.53 -11.11 7.87
N LEU A 239 13.24 -11.01 9.00
CA LEU A 239 14.34 -11.90 9.35
C LEU A 239 13.90 -13.35 9.59
N ARG A 240 12.64 -13.59 9.97
CA ARG A 240 12.09 -14.95 10.13
C ARG A 240 11.79 -15.63 8.81
N VAL A 241 11.67 -14.87 7.73
CA VAL A 241 11.37 -15.34 6.37
C VAL A 241 12.39 -14.70 5.41
N PRO A 242 13.67 -15.10 5.50
CA PRO A 242 14.71 -14.51 4.67
C PRO A 242 14.46 -14.82 3.19
N HIS A 243 14.81 -13.88 2.33
CA HIS A 243 14.87 -14.12 0.88
C HIS A 243 16.33 -14.31 0.44
N PRO A 244 16.57 -14.89 -0.75
CA PRO A 244 17.90 -14.93 -1.35
C PRO A 244 18.53 -13.53 -1.46
N PRO A 245 19.87 -13.40 -1.37
CA PRO A 245 20.55 -12.12 -1.59
C PRO A 245 20.15 -11.49 -2.92
N LEU A 246 20.02 -10.16 -2.93
CA LEU A 246 19.70 -9.43 -4.15
C LEU A 246 20.84 -9.57 -5.17
N PRO A 247 20.53 -9.72 -6.48
CA PRO A 247 21.57 -9.75 -7.49
C PRO A 247 22.32 -8.40 -7.52
N PRO A 248 23.59 -8.37 -7.96
CA PRO A 248 24.32 -7.11 -8.11
C PRO A 248 23.57 -6.12 -9.01
N LEU A 249 23.59 -4.83 -8.64
CA LEU A 249 23.02 -3.77 -9.48
C LEU A 249 23.78 -3.68 -10.81
N PRO A 250 23.08 -3.50 -11.94
CA PRO A 250 23.72 -3.23 -13.23
C PRO A 250 24.53 -1.93 -13.16
N THR A 251 25.73 -1.93 -13.75
CA THR A 251 26.57 -0.72 -13.83
C THR A 251 25.98 0.34 -14.75
N HIS A 252 25.18 -0.08 -15.75
CA HIS A 252 24.49 0.81 -16.68
C HIS A 252 23.06 0.31 -16.86
N PRO A 253 22.04 1.15 -16.57
CA PRO A 253 20.66 0.80 -16.86
C PRO A 253 20.48 0.60 -18.37
N ARG A 254 19.72 -0.43 -18.74
CA ARG A 254 19.32 -0.70 -20.13
C ARG A 254 17.80 -0.74 -20.18
N PRO A 255 17.14 0.12 -20.97
CA PRO A 255 17.71 1.10 -21.90
C PRO A 255 18.40 2.30 -21.20
N PRO A 256 19.22 3.10 -21.93
CA PRO A 256 19.76 4.35 -21.40
C PRO A 256 18.63 5.25 -20.90
N LEU A 257 18.69 5.64 -19.62
CA LEU A 257 17.66 6.44 -18.97
C LEU A 257 18.11 7.90 -18.90
N ARG A 258 17.25 8.83 -19.31
CA ARG A 258 17.48 10.26 -19.14
C ARG A 258 17.01 10.68 -17.75
N CYS A 259 17.95 10.98 -16.86
CA CYS A 259 17.64 11.39 -15.51
C CYS A 259 17.24 12.87 -15.44
N PRO A 260 16.27 13.24 -14.58
CA PRO A 260 15.88 14.63 -14.38
C PRO A 260 17.00 15.53 -13.84
N GLY A 261 17.85 14.99 -12.97
CA GLY A 261 18.99 15.69 -12.38
C GLY A 261 20.35 15.37 -13.03
N PRO A 262 21.38 16.18 -12.75
CA PRO A 262 22.74 15.90 -13.20
C PRO A 262 23.30 14.65 -12.53
N LEU A 263 23.87 13.74 -13.32
CA LEU A 263 24.45 12.50 -12.79
C LEU A 263 25.71 12.77 -11.96
N HIS A 264 25.89 11.98 -10.91
CA HIS A 264 27.13 11.94 -10.13
C HIS A 264 28.27 11.40 -10.99
N THR A 265 29.39 12.13 -11.04
CA THR A 265 30.59 11.77 -11.82
C THR A 265 31.67 11.10 -10.97
N ARG A 266 31.62 11.28 -9.64
CA ARG A 266 32.58 10.66 -8.71
C ARG A 266 32.27 9.18 -8.55
N ALA A 267 33.29 8.32 -8.64
CA ALA A 267 33.12 6.87 -8.61
C ALA A 267 32.40 6.34 -7.36
N HIS A 268 32.69 6.90 -6.17
CA HIS A 268 32.03 6.49 -4.92
C HIS A 268 30.54 6.91 -4.85
N LEU A 269 30.11 7.90 -5.64
CA LEU A 269 28.71 8.35 -5.73
C LEU A 269 27.97 7.75 -6.92
N ALA A 270 28.66 6.97 -7.79
CA ALA A 270 28.06 6.44 -9.00
C ALA A 270 26.81 5.59 -8.74
N ARG A 271 26.74 4.91 -7.59
CA ARG A 271 25.56 4.12 -7.16
C ARG A 271 24.31 4.97 -6.91
N LEU A 272 24.46 6.26 -6.59
CA LEU A 272 23.34 7.19 -6.42
C LEU A 272 22.64 7.52 -7.74
N ASN A 273 23.27 7.23 -8.88
CA ASN A 273 22.65 7.32 -10.20
C ASN A 273 21.70 6.13 -10.50
N THR A 274 21.55 5.18 -9.56
CA THR A 274 20.56 4.10 -9.71
C THR A 274 19.15 4.73 -9.80
N PRO A 275 18.32 4.33 -10.79
CA PRO A 275 16.97 4.87 -10.89
C PRO A 275 16.17 4.62 -9.61
N LEU A 276 15.40 5.62 -9.19
CA LEU A 276 14.53 5.56 -8.02
C LEU A 276 13.11 5.87 -8.45
N PHE A 277 12.20 4.92 -8.25
CA PHE A 277 10.76 5.17 -8.36
C PHE A 277 10.21 5.59 -6.99
N LEU A 278 9.55 6.74 -6.95
CA LEU A 278 8.99 7.34 -5.74
C LEU A 278 7.46 7.30 -5.82
N ALA A 279 6.86 6.42 -5.02
CA ALA A 279 5.43 6.40 -4.72
C ALA A 279 5.15 7.29 -3.51
N THR A 280 4.32 8.32 -3.67
CA THR A 280 4.04 9.27 -2.60
C THR A 280 2.68 9.94 -2.77
N ASP A 281 2.08 10.33 -1.66
CA ASP A 281 0.85 11.10 -1.58
C ASP A 281 1.08 12.63 -1.68
N ALA A 282 2.32 13.07 -1.86
CA ALA A 282 2.65 14.48 -2.06
C ALA A 282 2.11 14.99 -3.42
N PRO A 283 1.37 16.13 -3.47
CA PRO A 283 0.77 16.64 -4.71
C PRO A 283 1.79 17.14 -5.74
N ALA A 284 2.99 17.57 -5.30
CA ALA A 284 4.08 17.99 -6.16
C ALA A 284 5.42 17.42 -5.67
N PRO A 285 5.68 16.11 -5.86
CA PRO A 285 6.79 15.42 -5.19
C PRO A 285 8.16 16.04 -5.41
N ARG A 286 8.43 16.56 -6.62
CA ARG A 286 9.72 17.17 -6.99
C ARG A 286 9.95 18.54 -6.36
N ALA A 287 8.88 19.27 -6.03
CA ALA A 287 8.93 20.59 -5.42
C ALA A 287 8.68 20.54 -3.91
N HIS A 288 8.30 19.38 -3.36
CA HIS A 288 7.97 19.23 -1.96
C HIS A 288 9.22 19.37 -1.08
N PRO A 289 9.28 20.32 -0.13
CA PRO A 289 10.48 20.57 0.68
C PRO A 289 10.97 19.34 1.43
N ALA A 290 10.07 18.57 2.06
CA ALA A 290 10.46 17.36 2.78
C ALA A 290 11.12 16.29 1.88
N LEU A 291 10.79 16.26 0.58
CA LEU A 291 11.33 15.30 -0.38
C LEU A 291 12.65 15.77 -1.02
N ALA A 292 13.03 17.05 -0.85
CA ALA A 292 14.22 17.63 -1.47
C ALA A 292 15.48 16.78 -1.22
N ARG A 293 15.63 16.23 -0.01
CA ARG A 293 16.71 15.31 0.35
C ARG A 293 16.84 14.11 -0.59
N ILE A 294 15.71 13.51 -0.98
CA ILE A 294 15.69 12.39 -1.92
C ILE A 294 16.05 12.88 -3.32
N VAL A 295 15.36 13.90 -3.82
CA VAL A 295 15.51 14.35 -5.22
C VAL A 295 16.90 14.93 -5.51
N GLN A 296 17.52 15.60 -4.52
CA GLN A 296 18.88 16.12 -4.63
C GLN A 296 19.96 15.03 -4.56
N THR A 297 19.72 13.95 -3.82
CA THR A 297 20.68 12.84 -3.69
C THR A 297 20.63 11.92 -4.90
N PHE A 298 19.41 11.59 -5.36
CA PHE A 298 19.16 10.64 -6.44
C PHE A 298 18.74 11.39 -7.72
N PRO A 299 19.67 11.71 -8.63
CA PRO A 299 19.35 12.49 -9.84
C PRO A 299 18.37 11.78 -10.77
N CYS A 300 18.27 10.46 -10.66
CA CYS A 300 17.37 9.59 -11.43
C CYS A 300 16.10 9.24 -10.64
N THR A 301 15.49 10.23 -9.98
CA THR A 301 14.20 10.05 -9.27
C THR A 301 13.02 10.26 -10.21
N PHE A 302 12.10 9.29 -10.25
CA PHE A 302 10.90 9.28 -11.08
C PHE A 302 9.65 9.05 -10.23
N VAL A 303 8.54 9.62 -10.66
CA VAL A 303 7.19 9.45 -10.11
C VAL A 303 6.26 8.94 -11.21
N LEU A 304 5.05 8.50 -10.85
CA LEU A 304 4.11 7.94 -11.82
C LEU A 304 3.81 8.88 -13.01
N ALA A 305 3.77 10.19 -12.76
CA ALA A 305 3.53 11.21 -13.77
C ALA A 305 4.58 11.25 -14.90
N ASP A 306 5.80 10.73 -14.68
CA ASP A 306 6.85 10.67 -15.70
C ASP A 306 6.57 9.61 -16.78
N PHE A 307 5.56 8.75 -16.58
CA PHE A 307 5.28 7.59 -17.43
C PHE A 307 3.92 7.65 -18.13
N GLY A 308 3.48 8.85 -18.53
CA GLY A 308 2.21 9.07 -19.24
C GLY A 308 1.90 8.06 -20.37
N PRO A 309 2.84 7.72 -21.27
CA PRO A 309 2.60 6.71 -22.30
C PRO A 309 2.29 5.31 -21.76
N ALA A 310 2.90 4.91 -20.63
CA ALA A 310 2.66 3.62 -20.01
C ALA A 310 1.31 3.56 -19.28
N THR A 311 0.82 4.69 -18.79
CA THR A 311 -0.45 4.79 -18.06
C THR A 311 -1.64 5.13 -18.95
N ALA A 312 -1.41 5.54 -20.20
CA ALA A 312 -2.45 5.98 -21.14
C ALA A 312 -3.60 4.96 -21.30
N GLY A 313 -3.29 3.66 -21.31
CA GLY A 313 -4.29 2.60 -21.43
C GLY A 313 -5.29 2.54 -20.26
N LEU A 314 -4.93 3.07 -19.09
CA LEU A 314 -5.80 3.08 -17.91
C LEU A 314 -6.89 4.16 -18.02
N GLY A 315 -6.66 5.20 -18.83
CA GLY A 315 -7.60 6.32 -19.03
C GLY A 315 -8.94 5.89 -19.64
N ALA A 316 -8.96 4.80 -20.39
CA ALA A 316 -10.15 4.27 -21.06
C ALA A 316 -10.97 3.31 -20.18
N LEU A 317 -10.46 2.93 -19.00
CA LEU A 317 -11.13 1.95 -18.15
C LEU A 317 -12.32 2.59 -17.44
N THR A 318 -13.46 1.91 -17.49
CA THR A 318 -14.68 2.29 -16.79
C THR A 318 -15.19 1.12 -15.96
N SER A 319 -15.76 1.44 -14.81
CA SER A 319 -16.50 0.49 -13.99
C SER A 319 -17.65 -0.12 -14.79
N ALA A 320 -17.76 -1.45 -14.77
CA ALA A 320 -18.89 -2.13 -15.39
C ALA A 320 -20.21 -1.91 -14.62
N ALA A 321 -20.13 -1.50 -13.34
CA ALA A 321 -21.30 -1.32 -12.49
C ALA A 321 -22.06 -0.02 -12.79
N ASP A 322 -21.32 1.07 -13.01
CA ASP A 322 -21.89 2.44 -13.06
C ASP A 322 -21.25 3.33 -14.15
N GLY A 323 -20.30 2.82 -14.92
CA GLY A 323 -19.64 3.56 -15.99
C GLY A 323 -18.64 4.62 -15.52
N VAL A 324 -18.37 4.72 -14.20
CA VAL A 324 -17.39 5.68 -13.67
C VAL A 324 -15.99 5.35 -14.20
N ARG A 325 -15.24 6.37 -14.61
CA ARG A 325 -13.85 6.22 -15.08
C ARG A 325 -12.95 5.74 -13.94
N LEU A 326 -12.19 4.67 -14.19
CA LEU A 326 -11.36 4.04 -13.16
C LEU A 326 -10.00 4.72 -12.99
N ALA A 327 -9.51 5.47 -13.97
CA ALA A 327 -8.16 6.02 -13.98
C ALA A 327 -7.77 6.77 -12.68
N GLY A 328 -8.67 7.58 -12.12
CA GLY A 328 -8.43 8.32 -10.87
C GLY A 328 -8.27 7.42 -9.64
N PHE A 329 -8.85 6.22 -9.65
CA PHE A 329 -8.77 5.25 -8.55
C PHE A 329 -7.56 4.31 -8.67
N LEU A 330 -6.98 4.19 -9.86
CA LEU A 330 -5.95 3.18 -10.16
C LEU A 330 -4.52 3.60 -9.83
N GLY A 331 -4.27 4.90 -9.67
CA GLY A 331 -2.95 5.46 -9.35
C GLY A 331 -2.26 4.77 -8.18
N PRO A 332 -2.87 4.69 -6.99
CA PRO A 332 -2.25 4.06 -5.82
C PRO A 332 -1.92 2.58 -6.01
N PHE A 333 -2.72 1.83 -6.77
CA PHE A 333 -2.44 0.43 -7.09
C PHE A 333 -1.22 0.33 -8.01
N LEU A 334 -1.16 1.16 -9.05
CA LEU A 334 -0.04 1.18 -9.97
C LEU A 334 1.27 1.60 -9.26
N ASP A 335 1.21 2.62 -8.40
CA ASP A 335 2.35 3.01 -7.54
C ASP A 335 2.86 1.84 -6.70
N ALA A 336 1.95 1.12 -6.04
CA ALA A 336 2.30 -0.05 -5.26
C ALA A 336 2.96 -1.15 -6.11
N MET A 337 2.46 -1.38 -7.32
CA MET A 337 3.00 -2.39 -8.24
C MET A 337 4.40 -2.02 -8.72
N VAL A 338 4.61 -0.77 -9.17
CA VAL A 338 5.92 -0.31 -9.64
C VAL A 338 6.93 -0.32 -8.48
N ALA A 339 6.56 0.14 -7.28
CA ALA A 339 7.43 0.05 -6.11
C ALA A 339 7.72 -1.41 -5.71
N GLY A 340 6.72 -2.31 -5.80
CA GLY A 340 6.86 -3.74 -5.52
C GLY A 340 7.74 -4.48 -6.54
N CYS A 341 7.82 -4.02 -7.78
CA CYS A 341 8.68 -4.61 -8.81
C CYS A 341 10.16 -4.19 -8.69
N ALA A 342 10.49 -3.25 -7.79
CA ALA A 342 11.84 -2.72 -7.63
C ALA A 342 12.86 -3.80 -7.21
N TRP A 343 14.14 -3.52 -7.48
CA TRP A 343 15.27 -4.34 -7.02
C TRP A 343 15.34 -4.38 -5.49
N ALA A 344 15.20 -3.23 -4.85
CA ALA A 344 15.00 -3.09 -3.40
C ALA A 344 13.90 -2.05 -3.15
N VAL A 345 13.11 -2.27 -2.10
CA VAL A 345 12.03 -1.36 -1.71
C VAL A 345 12.18 -0.88 -0.27
N VAL A 346 11.98 0.41 -0.06
CA VAL A 346 11.95 1.05 1.26
C VAL A 346 10.63 1.79 1.41
N GLY A 347 9.99 1.69 2.57
CA GLY A 347 8.72 2.38 2.83
C GLY A 347 8.71 3.11 4.16
N THR A 348 7.78 4.08 4.29
CA THR A 348 7.48 4.77 5.56
C THR A 348 7.10 3.77 6.66
N GLU A 349 7.71 3.92 7.84
CA GLU A 349 7.38 3.09 9.00
C GLU A 349 5.94 3.34 9.49
N GLY A 350 5.28 2.29 9.98
CA GLY A 350 3.90 2.37 10.44
C GLY A 350 2.84 2.45 9.34
N SER A 351 3.22 2.76 8.09
CA SER A 351 2.30 2.78 6.96
C SER A 351 1.89 1.36 6.55
N THR A 352 0.58 1.09 6.55
CA THR A 352 0.02 -0.19 6.08
C THR A 352 0.24 -0.40 4.59
N PHE A 353 0.30 0.69 3.81
CA PHE A 353 0.63 0.63 2.38
C PHE A 353 2.08 0.20 2.18
N SER A 354 3.04 0.84 2.87
CA SER A 354 4.45 0.46 2.83
C SER A 354 4.66 -1.02 3.20
N ALA A 355 3.99 -1.47 4.27
CA ALA A 355 4.05 -2.87 4.69
C ALA A 355 3.47 -3.80 3.62
N PHE A 356 2.36 -3.45 2.97
CA PHE A 356 1.81 -4.28 1.90
C PHE A 356 2.75 -4.37 0.69
N VAL A 357 3.35 -3.25 0.28
CA VAL A 357 4.32 -3.23 -0.83
C VAL A 357 5.53 -4.13 -0.50
N GLY A 358 6.17 -3.94 0.66
CA GLY A 358 7.39 -4.67 1.01
C GLY A 358 7.15 -6.14 1.41
N ASP A 359 6.09 -6.41 2.18
CA ASP A 359 5.83 -7.74 2.73
C ASP A 359 5.14 -8.68 1.74
N VAL A 360 4.33 -8.13 0.84
CA VAL A 360 3.48 -8.91 -0.07
C VAL A 360 3.91 -8.71 -1.52
N LEU A 361 3.80 -7.50 -2.06
CA LEU A 361 4.02 -7.28 -3.50
C LEU A 361 5.47 -7.59 -3.90
N TRP A 362 6.44 -7.00 -3.22
CA TRP A 362 7.86 -7.21 -3.49
C TRP A 362 8.27 -8.66 -3.30
N ARG A 363 7.79 -9.33 -2.24
CA ARG A 363 8.06 -10.76 -2.06
C ARG A 363 7.46 -11.60 -3.19
N THR A 364 6.18 -11.42 -3.52
CA THR A 364 5.52 -12.24 -4.53
C THR A 364 6.08 -12.00 -5.94
N TYR A 365 6.36 -10.75 -6.33
CA TYR A 365 6.92 -10.45 -7.66
C TYR A 365 8.33 -10.99 -7.88
N HIS A 366 9.08 -11.20 -6.80
CA HIS A 366 10.38 -11.86 -6.84
C HIS A 366 10.30 -13.38 -6.57
N GLY A 367 9.10 -13.95 -6.44
CA GLY A 367 8.90 -15.39 -6.22
C GLY A 367 9.28 -15.87 -4.82
N TRP A 368 9.28 -14.98 -3.83
CA TRP A 368 9.64 -15.28 -2.45
C TRP A 368 8.41 -15.45 -1.55
N GLU A 369 8.63 -16.06 -0.39
CA GLU A 369 7.59 -16.13 0.65
C GLU A 369 7.32 -14.73 1.22
N ILE A 370 6.03 -14.44 1.43
CA ILE A 370 5.58 -13.17 1.99
C ILE A 370 5.94 -13.05 3.47
N VAL A 371 6.08 -11.81 3.95
CA VAL A 371 6.25 -11.54 5.37
C VAL A 371 4.88 -11.41 6.04
N GLN A 372 4.70 -12.11 7.15
CA GLN A 372 3.48 -12.01 7.96
C GLN A 372 3.74 -11.16 9.20
N ARG A 373 2.99 -10.07 9.33
CA ARG A 373 2.95 -9.23 10.53
C ARG A 373 1.63 -9.47 11.27
N GLY A 374 1.70 -9.62 12.60
CA GLY A 374 0.54 -9.88 13.46
C GLY A 374 0.52 -11.28 14.07
#